data_AF-A0A2E5JL39-F1
#
_entry.id   AF-A0A2E5JL39-F1
#
_cell.length_a   1.000
_cell.length_b   1.000
_cell.length_c   1.000
_cell.angle_alpha   90.00
_cell.angle_beta   90.00
_cell.angle_gamma   90.00
#
_symmetry.space_group_name_H-M   'P 1'
#
loop_
_entity.id
_entity.type
_entity.pdbx_description
1 polymer ?
#
loop_
_entity_poly.entity_id
_entity_poly.type
_entity_poly.pdbx_seq_one_letter_code
_entity_poly.pdbx_strand_id
1 'polypeptide(L)'
;MNLELVIKALTIMAALYIFAKAFAPFFNDLFGANKSKASDDLDSMIKRKEDLLRVTGAATSNPHSKSDSVNTSKRSQRKDYSELVKSTFTDLSSKTSKSESDRNYLLELKKMMGLLDSLQWGHSEELTIVRRKFEKSFDFSPDENIFLKSLRMALIHGKITNDRNLPSSFEDLSDCVVCFSFHEVFKMSMTNTEAPEIKTLAKRWHTDVASLQKAWFLWIQDKAKIATPEFMQELIMHEGPLSARELMSFFGLGLDGLPWSSLSSKLDKPIKGQDLVDSMKEELFTIHAVNILPDADTLNSKMALDLMGFEAVPAPGILSRRYKKLARLMHPDRLVSKGFPHSVMERANSNFRTIKAAYDLLKKELE
;
A
#
# COMPACT_ATOMS: atom_id res chain seq x y z
N MET A 1 52.38 -16.25 37.22
CA MET A 1 51.31 -16.18 36.21
C MET A 1 50.05 -16.71 36.85
N ASN A 2 49.01 -15.90 37.01
CA ASN A 2 47.84 -16.28 37.80
C ASN A 2 47.04 -17.37 37.04
N LEU A 3 47.04 -18.59 37.59
CA LEU A 3 46.32 -19.75 37.04
C LEU A 3 44.84 -19.43 36.74
N GLU A 4 44.24 -18.60 37.60
CA GLU A 4 42.86 -18.13 37.45
C GLU A 4 42.63 -17.31 36.17
N LEU A 5 43.64 -16.54 35.76
CA LEU A 5 43.60 -15.72 34.55
C LEU A 5 43.68 -16.58 33.29
N VAL A 6 44.44 -17.68 33.35
CA VAL A 6 44.54 -18.68 32.26
C VAL A 6 43.23 -19.45 32.11
N ILE A 7 42.61 -19.85 33.22
CA ILE A 7 41.32 -20.55 33.21
C ILE A 7 40.21 -19.65 32.66
N LYS A 8 40.16 -18.37 33.06
CA LYS A 8 39.18 -17.41 32.52
C LYS A 8 39.37 -17.18 31.01
N ALA A 9 40.62 -17.07 30.54
CA ALA A 9 40.91 -16.92 29.12
C ALA A 9 40.46 -18.15 28.29
N LEU A 10 40.75 -19.36 28.78
CA LEU A 10 40.31 -20.61 28.14
C LEU A 10 38.78 -20.73 28.09
N THR A 11 38.10 -20.34 29.17
CA THR A 11 36.63 -20.39 29.23
C THR A 11 35.99 -19.42 28.23
N ILE A 12 36.52 -18.20 28.11
CA ILE A 12 36.05 -17.20 27.14
C ILE A 12 36.29 -17.68 25.70
N MET A 13 37.45 -18.27 25.41
CA MET A 13 37.76 -18.84 24.09
C MET A 13 36.80 -19.98 23.72
N ALA A 14 36.49 -20.88 24.66
CA ALA A 14 35.53 -21.95 24.44
C ALA A 14 34.11 -21.42 24.19
N ALA A 15 33.67 -20.42 24.96
CA ALA A 15 32.38 -19.78 24.78
C ALA A 15 32.27 -19.08 23.41
N LEU A 16 33.31 -18.34 23.00
CA LEU A 16 33.38 -17.70 21.68
C LEU A 16 33.32 -18.72 20.54
N TYR A 17 34.00 -19.86 20.68
CA TYR A 17 33.97 -20.93 19.68
C TYR A 17 32.57 -21.54 19.53
N ILE A 18 31.89 -21.81 20.64
CA ILE A 18 30.51 -22.34 20.62
C ILE A 18 29.56 -21.31 19.99
N PHE A 19 29.70 -20.04 20.36
CA PHE A 19 28.87 -18.96 19.80
C PHE A 19 29.11 -18.80 18.29
N ALA A 20 30.37 -18.80 17.85
CA ALA A 20 30.72 -18.73 16.43
C ALA A 20 30.15 -19.92 15.64
N LYS A 21 30.17 -21.14 16.21
CA LYS A 21 29.64 -22.33 15.54
C LYS A 21 28.11 -22.38 15.51
N ALA A 22 27.43 -21.90 16.56
CA ALA A 22 25.98 -21.84 16.62
C ALA A 22 25.40 -20.77 15.66
N PHE A 23 26.09 -19.64 15.52
CA PHE A 23 25.66 -18.54 14.65
C PHE A 23 26.27 -18.58 13.25
N ALA A 24 27.21 -19.48 12.96
CA ALA A 24 27.78 -19.70 11.62
C ALA A 24 26.72 -19.75 10.49
N PRO A 25 25.61 -20.51 10.59
CA PRO A 25 24.58 -20.49 9.54
C PRO A 25 23.86 -19.14 9.41
N PHE A 26 23.66 -18.41 10.51
CA PHE A 26 23.04 -17.08 10.50
C PHE A 26 23.95 -16.03 9.84
N PHE A 27 25.25 -16.07 10.10
CA PHE A 27 26.21 -15.17 9.44
C PHE A 27 26.42 -15.52 7.96
N ASN A 28 26.24 -16.78 7.57
CA ASN A 28 26.30 -17.19 6.17
C ASN A 28 25.10 -16.63 5.36
N ASP A 29 23.93 -16.48 6.00
CA ASP A 29 22.77 -15.82 5.39
C ASP A 29 22.87 -14.29 5.42
N LEU A 30 23.53 -13.70 6.42
CA LEU A 30 23.60 -12.24 6.61
C LEU A 30 24.79 -11.56 5.90
N PHE A 31 25.92 -12.27 5.78
CA PHE A 31 27.16 -11.81 5.13
C PHE A 31 27.58 -12.71 3.97
N GLY A 32 26.71 -13.65 3.57
CA GLY A 32 26.78 -14.32 2.29
C GLY A 32 26.64 -13.28 1.18
N ALA A 33 27.77 -12.63 0.87
CA ALA A 33 27.91 -11.80 -0.30
C ALA A 33 27.43 -12.64 -1.48
N ASN A 34 26.39 -12.15 -2.15
CA ASN A 34 26.01 -12.53 -3.50
C ASN A 34 27.25 -12.42 -4.40
N LYS A 35 28.11 -13.45 -4.41
CA LYS A 35 28.95 -13.75 -5.56
C LYS A 35 27.98 -14.19 -6.63
N SER A 36 27.57 -13.22 -7.43
CA SER A 36 26.78 -13.37 -8.64
C SER A 36 27.30 -14.54 -9.47
N LYS A 37 26.64 -15.70 -9.34
CA LYS A 37 26.59 -16.70 -10.40
C LYS A 37 25.64 -16.18 -11.48
N ALA A 38 26.03 -15.10 -12.15
CA ALA A 38 25.24 -14.49 -13.22
C ALA A 38 25.15 -15.39 -14.47
N SER A 39 26.03 -16.40 -14.61
CA SER A 39 25.98 -17.35 -15.73
C SER A 39 24.99 -18.49 -15.51
N ASP A 40 24.91 -19.06 -14.30
CA ASP A 40 23.99 -20.18 -14.00
C ASP A 40 22.52 -19.72 -13.99
N ASP A 41 22.26 -18.45 -13.63
CA ASP A 41 20.91 -17.91 -13.56
C ASP A 41 20.34 -17.59 -14.96
N LEU A 42 21.20 -17.13 -15.87
CA LEU A 42 20.82 -16.81 -17.26
C LEU A 42 20.47 -18.07 -18.04
N ASP A 43 21.26 -19.15 -17.90
CA ASP A 43 20.95 -20.46 -18.50
C ASP A 43 19.69 -21.08 -17.89
N SER A 44 19.45 -20.90 -16.58
CA SER A 44 18.22 -21.38 -15.95
C SER A 44 16.98 -20.61 -16.41
N MET A 45 17.10 -19.30 -16.67
CA MET A 45 16.04 -18.49 -17.25
C MET A 45 15.81 -18.80 -18.74
N ILE A 46 16.88 -19.01 -19.52
CA ILE A 46 16.79 -19.45 -20.92
C ILE A 46 16.07 -20.79 -20.97
N LYS A 47 16.47 -21.76 -20.14
CA LYS A 47 15.83 -23.08 -20.08
C LYS A 47 14.37 -23.01 -19.65
N ARG A 48 14.03 -22.17 -18.66
CA ARG A 48 12.64 -21.94 -18.23
C ARG A 48 11.79 -21.27 -19.32
N LYS A 49 12.38 -20.37 -20.12
CA LYS A 49 11.74 -19.76 -21.30
C LYS A 49 11.59 -20.76 -22.45
N GLU A 50 12.60 -21.61 -22.71
CA GLU A 50 12.52 -22.69 -23.70
C GLU A 50 11.43 -23.71 -23.34
N ASP A 51 11.33 -24.10 -22.07
CA ASP A 51 10.28 -25.02 -21.61
C ASP A 51 8.88 -24.40 -21.73
N LEU A 52 8.73 -23.12 -21.39
CA LEU A 52 7.48 -22.37 -21.61
C LEU A 52 7.09 -22.31 -23.09
N LEU A 53 8.07 -22.07 -23.98
CA LEU A 53 7.86 -22.01 -25.43
C LEU A 53 7.61 -23.38 -26.05
N ARG A 54 8.19 -24.47 -25.49
CA ARG A 54 7.88 -25.84 -25.92
C ARG A 54 6.47 -26.27 -25.52
N VAL A 55 6.02 -25.90 -24.32
CA VAL A 55 4.66 -26.19 -23.84
C VAL A 55 3.61 -25.40 -24.63
N THR A 56 3.92 -24.17 -25.07
CA THR A 56 3.01 -23.35 -25.88
C THR A 56 3.10 -23.63 -27.39
N GLY A 57 4.27 -24.04 -27.90
CA GLY A 57 4.49 -24.36 -29.31
C GLY A 57 4.01 -25.75 -29.75
N ALA A 58 3.79 -26.69 -28.82
CA ALA A 58 3.26 -28.03 -29.14
C ALA A 58 1.74 -28.06 -29.37
N ALA A 59 1.04 -26.93 -29.30
CA ALA A 59 -0.41 -26.84 -29.51
C ALA A 59 -0.83 -26.77 -30.99
N THR A 60 0.11 -26.76 -31.94
CA THR A 60 -0.19 -26.82 -33.38
C THR A 60 0.45 -28.05 -34.01
N SER A 61 -0.43 -28.94 -34.50
CA SER A 61 -0.19 -30.11 -35.36
C SER A 61 0.02 -31.47 -34.67
N ASN A 62 -1.09 -32.10 -34.25
CA ASN A 62 -1.33 -33.50 -34.56
C ASN A 62 -2.84 -33.82 -34.52
N PRO A 63 -3.47 -34.20 -35.64
CA PRO A 63 -4.85 -34.64 -35.66
C PRO A 63 -4.87 -36.16 -35.57
N HIS A 64 -4.93 -36.76 -34.37
CA HIS A 64 -5.52 -38.08 -34.10
C HIS A 64 -5.25 -38.54 -32.67
N SER A 65 -6.14 -38.16 -31.76
CA SER A 65 -6.49 -39.02 -30.63
C SER A 65 -7.90 -38.65 -30.16
N LYS A 66 -8.84 -39.57 -30.36
CA LYS A 66 -10.12 -39.57 -29.68
C LYS A 66 -9.82 -40.01 -28.24
N SER A 67 -9.89 -39.09 -27.29
CA SER A 67 -9.94 -39.43 -25.87
C SER A 67 -11.06 -38.65 -25.23
N ASP A 68 -11.80 -39.38 -24.39
CA ASP A 68 -13.12 -39.05 -23.88
C ASP A 68 -13.23 -37.68 -23.21
N SER A 69 -14.39 -37.08 -23.45
CA SER A 69 -14.85 -35.80 -22.96
C SER A 69 -14.98 -35.80 -21.43
N VAL A 70 -13.91 -35.43 -20.74
CA VAL A 70 -14.02 -34.85 -19.41
C VAL A 70 -14.55 -33.43 -19.60
N ASN A 71 -15.79 -33.20 -19.18
CA ASN A 71 -16.40 -31.87 -19.03
C ASN A 71 -15.65 -31.08 -17.94
N THR A 72 -14.39 -30.70 -18.20
CA THR A 72 -13.78 -29.59 -17.51
C THR A 72 -14.48 -28.34 -18.02
N SER A 73 -15.41 -27.84 -17.20
CA SER A 73 -16.01 -26.52 -17.38
C SER A 73 -14.92 -25.56 -17.90
N LYS A 74 -15.18 -24.95 -19.07
CA LYS A 74 -14.32 -23.95 -19.70
C LYS A 74 -14.20 -22.77 -18.75
N ARG A 75 -13.36 -22.89 -17.73
CA ARG A 75 -12.90 -21.80 -16.89
C ARG A 75 -12.07 -20.96 -17.84
N SER A 76 -12.74 -20.02 -18.51
CA SER A 76 -12.16 -19.02 -19.39
C SER A 76 -10.87 -18.56 -18.73
N GLN A 77 -9.73 -19.02 -19.24
CA GLN A 77 -8.43 -18.55 -18.79
C GLN A 77 -8.43 -17.07 -19.10
N ARG A 78 -8.59 -16.26 -18.06
CA ARG A 78 -8.52 -14.81 -18.18
C ARG A 78 -7.14 -14.52 -18.74
N LYS A 79 -7.08 -13.99 -19.97
CA LYS A 79 -5.81 -13.66 -20.62
C LYS A 79 -5.03 -12.73 -19.69
N ASP A 80 -3.74 -13.02 -19.52
CA ASP A 80 -2.85 -12.14 -18.77
C ASP A 80 -2.90 -10.74 -19.42
N TYR A 81 -2.95 -9.69 -18.60
CA TYR A 81 -2.92 -8.32 -19.10
C TYR A 81 -1.68 -8.07 -19.99
N SER A 82 -0.56 -8.73 -19.69
CA SER A 82 0.64 -8.69 -20.53
C SER A 82 0.37 -9.21 -21.95
N GLU A 83 -0.38 -10.30 -22.08
CA GLU A 83 -0.74 -10.87 -23.38
C GLU A 83 -1.74 -9.97 -24.13
N LEU A 84 -2.65 -9.33 -23.42
CA LEU A 84 -3.59 -8.37 -24.01
C LEU A 84 -2.86 -7.17 -24.61
N VAL A 85 -1.92 -6.57 -23.88
CA VAL A 85 -1.12 -5.44 -24.37
C VAL A 85 -0.28 -5.88 -25.58
N LYS A 86 0.37 -7.05 -25.52
CA LYS A 86 1.21 -7.59 -26.61
C LYS A 86 0.41 -7.90 -27.87
N SER A 87 -0.77 -8.51 -27.72
CA SER A 87 -1.66 -8.80 -28.86
C SER A 87 -2.17 -7.51 -29.51
N THR A 88 -2.66 -6.56 -28.70
CA THR A 88 -3.12 -5.25 -29.20
C THR A 88 -2.01 -4.49 -29.92
N PHE A 89 -0.78 -4.52 -29.39
CA PHE A 89 0.38 -3.95 -30.05
C PHE A 89 0.67 -4.61 -31.40
N THR A 90 0.66 -5.95 -31.45
CA THR A 90 0.92 -6.72 -32.67
C THR A 90 -0.12 -6.40 -33.75
N ASP A 91 -1.40 -6.45 -33.38
CA ASP A 91 -2.52 -6.15 -34.26
C ASP A 91 -2.42 -4.74 -34.85
N LEU A 92 -2.18 -3.73 -34.02
CA LEU A 92 -2.01 -2.34 -34.48
C LEU A 92 -0.74 -2.14 -35.29
N SER A 93 0.34 -2.85 -34.95
CA SER A 93 1.61 -2.72 -35.66
C SER A 93 1.53 -3.25 -37.09
N SER A 94 0.68 -4.25 -37.34
CA SER A 94 0.47 -4.90 -38.63
C SER A 94 -0.37 -4.08 -39.63
N LYS A 95 -1.13 -3.07 -39.15
CA LYS A 95 -1.96 -2.22 -40.01
C LYS A 95 -1.10 -1.42 -41.01
N THR A 96 -1.39 -1.55 -42.31
CA THR A 96 -0.65 -0.88 -43.40
C THR A 96 -0.81 0.65 -43.38
N SER A 97 -2.01 1.16 -43.08
CA SER A 97 -2.29 2.59 -42.92
C SER A 97 -2.65 2.90 -41.46
N LYS A 98 -1.80 3.67 -40.77
CA LYS A 98 -1.99 4.04 -39.37
C LYS A 98 -2.37 5.51 -39.26
N SER A 99 -3.47 5.79 -38.56
CA SER A 99 -3.86 7.15 -38.18
C SER A 99 -2.85 7.75 -37.20
N GLU A 100 -2.87 9.06 -36.99
CA GLU A 100 -2.06 9.71 -35.94
C GLU A 100 -2.42 9.18 -34.54
N SER A 101 -3.70 8.93 -34.27
CA SER A 101 -4.16 8.28 -33.04
C SER A 101 -3.60 6.86 -32.88
N ASP A 102 -3.52 6.06 -33.94
CA ASP A 102 -2.92 4.72 -33.87
C ASP A 102 -1.43 4.80 -33.52
N ARG A 103 -0.71 5.80 -34.07
CA ARG A 103 0.71 6.00 -33.77
C ARG A 103 0.92 6.39 -32.32
N ASN A 104 0.11 7.31 -31.80
CA ASN A 104 0.15 7.71 -30.40
C ASN A 104 -0.18 6.53 -29.47
N TYR A 105 -1.18 5.72 -29.82
CA TYR A 105 -1.54 4.56 -29.01
C TYR A 105 -0.47 3.46 -29.06
N LEU A 106 0.20 3.25 -30.20
CA LEU A 106 1.36 2.35 -30.30
C LEU A 106 2.52 2.80 -29.40
N LEU A 107 2.75 4.10 -29.27
CA LEU A 107 3.76 4.62 -28.33
C LEU A 107 3.38 4.32 -26.88
N GLU A 108 2.11 4.50 -26.51
CA GLU A 108 1.60 4.17 -25.18
C GLU A 108 1.71 2.67 -24.88
N LEU A 109 1.32 1.80 -25.82
CA LEU A 109 1.47 0.35 -25.68
C LEU A 109 2.94 -0.05 -25.54
N LYS A 110 3.86 0.60 -26.26
CA LYS A 110 5.30 0.36 -26.12
C LYS A 110 5.79 0.69 -24.71
N LYS A 111 5.36 1.81 -24.12
CA LYS A 111 5.68 2.16 -22.72
C LYS A 111 5.09 1.16 -21.74
N MET A 112 3.83 0.74 -21.94
CA MET A 112 3.21 -0.29 -21.10
C MET A 112 3.99 -1.61 -21.16
N MET A 113 4.41 -2.03 -22.35
CA MET A 113 5.26 -3.21 -22.52
C MET A 113 6.61 -3.04 -21.83
N GLY A 114 7.26 -1.88 -21.97
CA GLY A 114 8.51 -1.56 -21.28
C GLY A 114 8.38 -1.69 -19.76
N LEU A 115 7.28 -1.17 -19.19
CA LEU A 115 6.98 -1.35 -17.77
C LEU A 115 6.74 -2.81 -17.40
N LEU A 116 5.95 -3.55 -18.17
CA LEU A 116 5.67 -4.96 -17.91
C LEU A 116 6.94 -5.83 -17.99
N ASP A 117 7.81 -5.57 -18.95
CA ASP A 117 9.08 -6.28 -19.11
C ASP A 117 10.06 -5.89 -17.99
N SER A 118 10.04 -4.64 -17.51
CA SER A 118 10.83 -4.21 -16.35
C SER A 118 10.54 -5.05 -15.09
N LEU A 119 9.33 -5.62 -14.97
CA LEU A 119 9.00 -6.52 -13.88
C LEU A 119 9.74 -7.84 -13.96
N GLN A 120 10.12 -8.29 -15.16
CA GLN A 120 10.93 -9.49 -15.35
C GLN A 120 12.40 -9.19 -15.13
N TRP A 121 12.89 -8.05 -15.65
CA TRP A 121 14.32 -7.76 -15.77
C TRP A 121 14.87 -6.77 -14.72
N GLY A 122 14.02 -6.16 -13.89
CA GLY A 122 14.42 -5.35 -12.74
C GLY A 122 14.75 -3.88 -13.04
N HIS A 123 14.80 -3.44 -14.30
CA HIS A 123 15.07 -2.03 -14.61
C HIS A 123 14.43 -1.58 -15.93
N SER A 124 13.78 -0.41 -15.92
CA SER A 124 13.42 0.33 -17.14
C SER A 124 13.22 1.83 -16.86
N GLU A 125 13.22 2.64 -17.91
CA GLU A 125 12.90 4.07 -17.81
C GLU A 125 11.47 4.27 -17.32
N GLU A 126 10.53 3.45 -17.80
CA GLU A 126 9.12 3.49 -17.41
C GLU A 126 8.93 3.18 -15.93
N LEU A 127 9.61 2.15 -15.40
CA LEU A 127 9.59 1.84 -13.96
C LEU A 127 10.07 3.03 -13.13
N THR A 128 11.13 3.71 -13.59
CA THR A 128 11.65 4.92 -12.95
C THR A 128 10.62 6.06 -12.97
N ILE A 129 9.88 6.23 -14.07
CA ILE A 129 8.78 7.21 -14.17
C ILE A 129 7.69 6.90 -13.14
N VAL A 130 7.23 5.64 -13.05
CA VAL A 130 6.18 5.26 -12.09
C VAL A 130 6.67 5.43 -10.64
N ARG A 131 7.92 5.08 -10.35
CA ARG A 131 8.52 5.28 -9.03
C ARG A 131 8.57 6.77 -8.65
N ARG A 132 9.01 7.65 -9.55
CA ARG A 132 8.99 9.10 -9.32
C ARG A 132 7.58 9.63 -9.11
N LYS A 133 6.60 9.08 -9.84
CA LYS A 133 5.18 9.43 -9.66
C LYS A 133 4.66 9.01 -8.28
N PHE A 134 5.04 7.82 -7.80
CA PHE A 134 4.77 7.37 -6.44
C PHE A 134 5.40 8.32 -5.41
N GLU A 135 6.69 8.59 -5.53
CA GLU A 135 7.44 9.50 -4.65
C GLU A 135 6.81 10.89 -4.61
N LYS A 136 6.41 11.43 -5.76
CA LYS A 136 5.73 12.72 -5.82
C LYS A 136 4.38 12.72 -5.12
N SER A 137 3.62 11.63 -5.20
CA SER A 137 2.26 11.54 -4.66
C SER A 137 2.27 11.36 -3.14
N PHE A 138 3.15 10.51 -2.62
CA PHE A 138 3.17 10.15 -1.20
C PHE A 138 4.31 10.77 -0.42
N ASP A 139 5.21 11.47 -1.12
CA ASP A 139 6.36 12.14 -0.54
C ASP A 139 7.29 11.13 0.17
N PHE A 140 7.47 9.91 -0.35
CA PHE A 140 8.52 9.00 0.13
C PHE A 140 8.92 7.99 -0.96
N SER A 141 10.15 7.47 -0.89
CA SER A 141 10.62 6.42 -1.80
C SER A 141 10.28 5.04 -1.23
N PRO A 142 9.54 4.20 -1.96
CA PRO A 142 9.29 2.83 -1.53
C PRO A 142 10.57 2.01 -1.73
N ASP A 143 10.78 0.99 -0.88
CA ASP A 143 11.79 -0.03 -1.16
C ASP A 143 11.55 -0.66 -2.54
N GLU A 144 12.63 -0.86 -3.28
CA GLU A 144 12.58 -1.30 -4.67
C GLU A 144 12.01 -2.72 -4.80
N ASN A 145 12.36 -3.61 -3.88
CA ASN A 145 11.85 -4.97 -3.88
C ASN A 145 10.37 -5.00 -3.52
N ILE A 146 9.94 -4.21 -2.54
CA ILE A 146 8.52 -4.05 -2.20
C ILE A 146 7.75 -3.50 -3.39
N PHE A 147 8.26 -2.46 -4.04
CA PHE A 147 7.61 -1.82 -5.18
C PHE A 147 7.48 -2.78 -6.37
N LEU A 148 8.55 -3.49 -6.74
CA LEU A 148 8.55 -4.49 -7.80
C LEU A 148 7.65 -5.69 -7.49
N LYS A 149 7.66 -6.17 -6.24
CA LYS A 149 6.77 -7.24 -5.80
C LYS A 149 5.31 -6.81 -5.88
N SER A 150 4.99 -5.60 -5.41
CA SER A 150 3.65 -5.03 -5.47
C SER A 150 3.18 -4.93 -6.91
N LEU A 151 4.00 -4.36 -7.79
CA LEU A 151 3.79 -4.30 -9.23
C LEU A 151 3.49 -5.66 -9.86
N ARG A 152 4.35 -6.67 -9.62
CA ARG A 152 4.16 -8.04 -10.11
C ARG A 152 2.82 -8.59 -9.64
N MET A 153 2.51 -8.43 -8.36
CA MET A 153 1.24 -8.91 -7.80
C MET A 153 0.03 -8.23 -8.43
N ALA A 154 0.14 -6.93 -8.69
CA ALA A 154 -0.94 -6.12 -9.23
C ALA A 154 -1.27 -6.47 -10.69
N LEU A 155 -0.22 -6.64 -11.50
CA LEU A 155 -0.32 -6.80 -12.95
C LEU A 155 -0.46 -8.27 -13.38
N ILE A 156 0.32 -9.18 -12.78
CA ILE A 156 0.33 -10.60 -13.17
C ILE A 156 -0.89 -11.33 -12.61
N HIS A 157 -1.28 -11.05 -11.36
CA HIS A 157 -2.44 -11.73 -10.77
C HIS A 157 -3.78 -11.06 -11.12
N GLY A 158 -3.80 -10.14 -12.10
CA GLY A 158 -5.03 -9.54 -12.64
C GLY A 158 -5.87 -8.83 -11.58
N LYS A 159 -5.24 -8.38 -10.48
CA LYS A 159 -5.94 -7.67 -9.39
C LYS A 159 -6.22 -6.22 -9.76
N ILE A 160 -5.38 -5.60 -10.61
CA ILE A 160 -5.63 -4.25 -11.14
C ILE A 160 -6.78 -4.25 -12.17
N THR A 161 -6.86 -5.29 -13.00
CA THR A 161 -7.68 -5.26 -14.20
C THR A 161 -8.97 -6.04 -14.00
N ASN A 162 -10.05 -5.33 -13.68
CA ASN A 162 -11.37 -5.84 -14.07
C ASN A 162 -11.57 -5.58 -15.56
N ASP A 163 -12.37 -6.38 -16.25
CA ASP A 163 -12.65 -6.22 -17.69
C ASP A 163 -13.28 -4.84 -17.98
N ARG A 164 -13.87 -4.20 -16.97
CA ARG A 164 -14.43 -2.84 -17.01
C ARG A 164 -13.40 -1.72 -16.84
N ASN A 165 -12.24 -2.01 -16.26
CA ASN A 165 -11.25 -1.03 -15.79
C ASN A 165 -9.84 -1.36 -16.28
N LEU A 166 -9.74 -1.88 -17.50
CA LEU A 166 -8.45 -2.09 -18.14
C LEU A 166 -7.80 -0.72 -18.39
N PRO A 167 -6.57 -0.48 -17.88
CA PRO A 167 -5.85 0.75 -18.15
C PRO A 167 -5.72 0.97 -19.65
N SER A 168 -6.18 2.13 -20.12
CA SER A 168 -6.21 2.44 -21.55
C SER A 168 -4.94 3.13 -22.04
N SER A 169 -4.19 3.75 -21.12
CA SER A 169 -2.97 4.51 -21.38
C SER A 169 -1.86 4.15 -20.38
N PHE A 170 -0.60 4.48 -20.72
CA PHE A 170 0.51 4.27 -19.79
C PHE A 170 0.30 5.04 -18.48
N GLU A 171 -0.34 6.21 -18.56
CA GLU A 171 -0.67 7.04 -17.40
C GLU A 171 -1.68 6.35 -16.47
N ASP A 172 -2.75 5.78 -17.03
CA ASP A 172 -3.75 4.99 -16.28
C ASP A 172 -3.09 3.79 -15.58
N LEU A 173 -2.22 3.08 -16.32
CA LEU A 173 -1.50 1.93 -15.79
C LEU A 173 -0.59 2.35 -14.63
N SER A 174 0.11 3.47 -14.81
CA SER A 174 0.98 4.06 -13.78
C SER A 174 0.19 4.45 -12.54
N ASP A 175 -0.98 5.07 -12.67
CA ASP A 175 -1.85 5.42 -11.52
C ASP A 175 -2.35 4.19 -10.77
N CYS A 176 -2.79 3.16 -11.50
CA CYS A 176 -3.18 1.88 -10.90
C CYS A 176 -2.04 1.25 -10.10
N VAL A 177 -0.84 1.25 -10.67
CA VAL A 177 0.36 0.74 -9.99
C VAL A 177 0.67 1.54 -8.74
N VAL A 178 0.68 2.87 -8.83
CA VAL A 178 0.98 3.77 -7.71
C VAL A 178 0.02 3.50 -6.55
N CYS A 179 -1.28 3.37 -6.83
CA CYS A 179 -2.28 3.08 -5.81
C CYS A 179 -2.15 1.67 -5.23
N PHE A 180 -1.84 0.67 -6.05
CA PHE A 180 -1.65 -0.71 -5.58
C PHE A 180 -0.39 -0.83 -4.70
N SER A 181 0.72 -0.24 -5.12
CA SER A 181 1.95 -0.20 -4.32
C SER A 181 1.72 0.47 -2.98
N PHE A 182 0.90 1.53 -2.95
CA PHE A 182 0.51 2.17 -1.69
C PHE A 182 -0.32 1.22 -0.81
N HIS A 183 -1.28 0.50 -1.38
CA HIS A 183 -2.05 -0.52 -0.66
C HIS A 183 -1.15 -1.60 -0.04
N GLU A 184 -0.14 -2.07 -0.77
CA GLU A 184 0.81 -3.07 -0.25
C GLU A 184 1.68 -2.53 0.89
N VAL A 185 2.08 -1.25 0.87
CA VAL A 185 2.78 -0.62 2.01
C VAL A 185 1.92 -0.71 3.28
N PHE A 186 0.62 -0.43 3.19
CA PHE A 186 -0.29 -0.55 4.32
C PHE A 186 -0.46 -2.00 4.76
N LYS A 187 -0.64 -2.93 3.82
CA LYS A 187 -0.74 -4.37 4.14
C LYS A 187 0.51 -4.87 4.87
N MET A 188 1.70 -4.47 4.42
CA MET A 188 2.95 -4.81 5.09
C MET A 188 3.03 -4.25 6.50
N SER A 189 2.53 -3.03 6.72
CA SER A 189 2.48 -2.43 8.07
C SER A 189 1.68 -3.26 9.09
N MET A 190 0.72 -4.07 8.62
CA MET A 190 -0.09 -4.94 9.48
C MET A 190 0.67 -6.21 9.92
N THR A 191 1.70 -6.58 9.17
CA THR A 191 2.61 -7.70 9.51
C THR A 191 3.88 -7.22 10.20
N ASN A 192 4.28 -5.98 9.93
CA ASN A 192 5.47 -5.34 10.46
C ASN A 192 5.19 -3.85 10.69
N THR A 193 4.77 -3.50 11.91
CA THR A 193 4.49 -2.11 12.32
C THR A 193 5.75 -1.24 12.31
N GLU A 194 6.92 -1.87 12.30
CA GLU A 194 8.23 -1.23 12.27
C GLU A 194 8.72 -0.93 10.85
N ALA A 195 7.90 -1.21 9.82
CA ALA A 195 8.25 -0.92 8.44
C ALA A 195 8.64 0.58 8.25
N PRO A 196 9.80 0.87 7.66
CA PRO A 196 10.31 2.25 7.56
C PRO A 196 9.40 3.14 6.71
N GLU A 197 8.72 2.59 5.72
CA GLU A 197 7.81 3.31 4.81
C GLU A 197 6.61 3.88 5.56
N ILE A 198 5.91 3.04 6.35
CA ILE A 198 4.72 3.49 7.07
C ILE A 198 5.07 4.49 8.17
N LYS A 199 6.22 4.31 8.83
CA LYS A 199 6.73 5.27 9.82
C LYS A 199 7.09 6.61 9.20
N THR A 200 7.72 6.59 8.03
CA THR A 200 8.04 7.80 7.27
C THR A 200 6.75 8.52 6.86
N LEU A 201 5.75 7.78 6.37
CA LEU A 201 4.46 8.33 5.99
C LEU A 201 3.73 8.93 7.21
N ALA A 202 3.70 8.21 8.34
CA ALA A 202 3.09 8.66 9.60
C ALA A 202 3.72 9.97 10.08
N LYS A 203 5.07 10.02 10.10
CA LYS A 203 5.82 11.22 10.46
C LYS A 203 5.49 12.41 9.55
N ARG A 204 5.47 12.21 8.23
CA ARG A 204 5.16 13.28 7.26
C ARG A 204 3.72 13.77 7.36
N TRP A 205 2.80 12.89 7.72
CA TRP A 205 1.38 13.23 7.89
C TRP A 205 1.05 13.67 9.33
N HIS A 206 2.08 13.81 10.20
CA HIS A 206 1.95 14.22 11.60
C HIS A 206 0.94 13.38 12.37
N THR A 207 1.05 12.06 12.22
CA THR A 207 0.13 11.11 12.83
C THR A 207 0.87 9.84 13.24
N ASP A 208 0.21 8.95 13.96
CA ASP A 208 0.74 7.65 14.34
C ASP A 208 0.34 6.56 13.34
N VAL A 209 1.05 5.42 13.39
CA VAL A 209 0.83 4.30 12.46
C VAL A 209 -0.57 3.70 12.62
N ALA A 210 -1.11 3.65 13.84
CA ALA A 210 -2.45 3.10 14.08
C ALA A 210 -3.52 3.97 13.44
N SER A 211 -3.43 5.29 13.61
CA SER A 211 -4.36 6.24 12.99
C SER A 211 -4.31 6.16 11.45
N LEU A 212 -3.12 6.01 10.86
CA LEU A 212 -2.99 5.77 9.42
C LEU A 212 -3.67 4.47 8.98
N GLN A 213 -3.40 3.37 9.68
CA GLN A 213 -3.97 2.06 9.36
C GLN A 213 -5.50 2.10 9.42
N LYS A 214 -6.06 2.71 10.46
CA LYS A 214 -7.52 2.91 10.58
C LYS A 214 -8.07 3.79 9.46
N ALA A 215 -7.40 4.90 9.13
CA ALA A 215 -7.81 5.77 8.03
C ALA A 215 -7.84 5.03 6.69
N TRP A 216 -6.85 4.16 6.46
CA TRP A 216 -6.81 3.30 5.29
C TRP A 216 -7.97 2.31 5.24
N PHE A 217 -8.33 1.72 6.38
CA PHE A 217 -9.51 0.86 6.45
C PHE A 217 -10.80 1.60 6.21
N LEU A 218 -10.97 2.79 6.78
CA LEU A 218 -12.13 3.63 6.51
C LEU A 218 -12.23 3.97 5.02
N TRP A 219 -11.10 4.25 4.38
CA TRP A 219 -11.06 4.55 2.95
C TRP A 219 -11.47 3.33 2.12
N ILE A 220 -10.90 2.15 2.40
CA ILE A 220 -11.30 0.90 1.74
C ILE A 220 -12.79 0.66 1.95
N GLN A 221 -13.27 0.87 3.17
CA GLN A 221 -14.67 0.67 3.52
C GLN A 221 -15.59 1.62 2.75
N ASP A 222 -15.24 2.89 2.62
CA ASP A 222 -16.04 3.86 1.86
C ASP A 222 -16.15 3.45 0.39
N LYS A 223 -15.05 2.99 -0.22
CA LYS A 223 -15.02 2.63 -1.64
C LYS A 223 -15.58 1.25 -1.94
N ALA A 224 -15.32 0.28 -1.06
CA ALA A 224 -15.73 -1.10 -1.26
C ALA A 224 -17.09 -1.42 -0.64
N LYS A 225 -17.60 -0.60 0.30
CA LYS A 225 -18.87 -0.82 1.04
C LYS A 225 -18.97 -2.24 1.61
N ILE A 226 -17.94 -2.70 2.32
CA ILE A 226 -17.76 -4.10 2.75
C ILE A 226 -18.08 -4.37 4.22
N ALA A 227 -18.09 -3.34 5.07
CA ALA A 227 -18.10 -3.49 6.52
C ALA A 227 -19.41 -3.05 7.17
N THR A 228 -19.67 -3.61 8.36
CA THR A 228 -20.86 -3.36 9.16
C THR A 228 -20.63 -2.25 10.20
N PRO A 229 -21.69 -1.69 10.81
CA PRO A 229 -21.54 -0.71 11.89
C PRO A 229 -20.75 -1.23 13.09
N GLU A 230 -20.85 -2.52 13.40
CA GLU A 230 -20.13 -3.18 14.50
C GLU A 230 -18.62 -3.18 14.23
N PHE A 231 -18.22 -3.51 12.98
CA PHE A 231 -16.82 -3.44 12.57
C PHE A 231 -16.28 -2.02 12.72
N MET A 232 -17.06 -1.01 12.31
CA MET A 232 -16.63 0.39 12.43
C MET A 232 -16.39 0.74 13.90
N GLN A 233 -17.28 0.32 14.80
CA GLN A 233 -17.10 0.51 16.22
C GLN A 233 -15.80 -0.15 16.72
N GLU A 234 -15.58 -1.41 16.36
CA GLU A 234 -14.40 -2.17 16.79
C GLU A 234 -13.10 -1.56 16.27
N LEU A 235 -13.06 -1.17 14.99
CA LEU A 235 -11.92 -0.50 14.37
C LEU A 235 -11.55 0.82 15.09
N ILE A 236 -12.55 1.60 15.48
CA ILE A 236 -12.34 2.89 16.15
C ILE A 236 -11.85 2.69 17.58
N MET A 237 -12.47 1.74 18.29
CA MET A 237 -12.17 1.42 19.68
C MET A 237 -10.86 0.66 19.85
N HIS A 238 -10.34 0.04 18.78
CA HIS A 238 -9.07 -0.68 18.82
C HIS A 238 -7.92 0.25 19.23
N GLU A 239 -7.12 -0.15 20.21
CA GLU A 239 -5.99 0.64 20.68
C GLU A 239 -4.69 0.16 20.04
N GLY A 240 -3.96 1.08 19.42
CA GLY A 240 -2.67 0.80 18.78
C GLY A 240 -2.78 0.25 17.36
N PRO A 241 -1.63 -0.16 16.77
CA PRO A 241 -1.58 -0.63 15.39
C PRO A 241 -2.35 -1.93 15.19
N LEU A 242 -3.00 -2.05 14.04
CA LEU A 242 -3.74 -3.24 13.63
C LEU A 242 -2.78 -4.33 13.15
N SER A 243 -2.92 -5.53 13.70
CA SER A 243 -2.21 -6.72 13.26
C SER A 243 -2.97 -7.45 12.15
N ALA A 244 -2.23 -8.21 11.35
CA ALA A 244 -2.80 -9.12 10.34
C ALA A 244 -3.90 -10.03 10.91
N ARG A 245 -3.74 -10.52 12.15
CA ARG A 245 -4.68 -11.42 12.80
C ARG A 245 -6.00 -10.74 13.12
N GLU A 246 -5.95 -9.51 13.63
CA GLU A 246 -7.15 -8.73 13.96
C GLU A 246 -7.94 -8.38 12.69
N LEU A 247 -7.23 -8.10 11.60
CA LEU A 247 -7.87 -7.90 10.30
C LEU A 247 -8.56 -9.15 9.79
N MET A 248 -7.94 -10.31 9.96
CA MET A 248 -8.59 -11.57 9.60
C MET A 248 -9.85 -11.82 10.43
N SER A 249 -9.85 -11.48 11.73
CA SER A 249 -11.07 -11.56 12.52
C SER A 249 -12.14 -10.57 12.07
N PHE A 250 -11.74 -9.36 11.67
CA PHE A 250 -12.68 -8.34 11.23
C PHE A 250 -13.35 -8.65 9.89
N PHE A 251 -12.60 -9.16 8.92
CA PHE A 251 -13.11 -9.37 7.56
C PHE A 251 -13.53 -10.81 7.28
N GLY A 252 -13.19 -11.77 8.15
CA GLY A 252 -13.32 -13.20 7.84
C GLY A 252 -12.50 -13.63 6.61
N LEU A 253 -11.62 -12.75 6.13
CA LEU A 253 -10.79 -12.91 4.94
C LEU A 253 -9.33 -12.72 5.34
N GLY A 254 -8.44 -13.54 4.78
CA GLY A 254 -7.00 -13.34 4.89
C GLY A 254 -6.57 -11.95 4.40
N LEU A 255 -5.40 -11.46 4.81
CA LEU A 255 -4.81 -10.23 4.24
C LEU A 255 -4.74 -10.25 2.70
N ASP A 256 -4.57 -11.42 2.10
CA ASP A 256 -4.58 -11.61 0.64
C ASP A 256 -5.97 -11.51 0.01
N GLY A 257 -7.01 -11.67 0.83
CA GLY A 257 -8.41 -11.48 0.53
C GLY A 257 -8.91 -10.05 0.80
N LEU A 258 -8.07 -9.15 1.32
CA LEU A 258 -8.39 -7.72 1.34
C LEU A 258 -8.69 -7.29 -0.09
N PRO A 259 -9.88 -6.72 -0.34
CA PRO A 259 -10.45 -6.87 -1.66
C PRO A 259 -10.04 -5.69 -2.52
N TRP A 260 -8.76 -5.58 -2.85
CA TRP A 260 -8.34 -4.73 -3.96
C TRP A 260 -9.14 -5.09 -5.21
N SER A 261 -9.49 -6.36 -5.40
CA SER A 261 -10.42 -6.81 -6.44
C SER A 261 -11.84 -6.23 -6.30
N SER A 262 -12.40 -6.12 -5.09
CA SER A 262 -13.71 -5.47 -4.91
C SER A 262 -13.62 -3.97 -5.05
N LEU A 263 -12.49 -3.37 -4.67
CA LEU A 263 -12.21 -1.96 -4.90
C LEU A 263 -12.13 -1.67 -6.40
N SER A 264 -11.24 -2.38 -7.12
CA SER A 264 -10.99 -2.19 -8.55
C SER A 264 -12.20 -2.52 -9.42
N SER A 265 -13.05 -3.45 -9.01
CA SER A 265 -14.27 -3.80 -9.74
C SER A 265 -15.41 -2.79 -9.59
N LYS A 266 -15.42 -1.99 -8.51
CA LYS A 266 -16.45 -0.97 -8.25
C LYS A 266 -16.09 0.42 -8.73
N LEU A 267 -14.81 0.67 -9.02
CA LEU A 267 -14.38 1.93 -9.58
C LEU A 267 -14.75 1.97 -11.07
N ASP A 268 -15.09 3.15 -11.59
CA ASP A 268 -15.30 3.33 -13.05
C ASP A 268 -14.04 3.81 -13.77
N LYS A 269 -13.06 4.30 -13.01
CA LYS A 269 -11.78 4.81 -13.50
C LYS A 269 -10.67 4.51 -12.50
N PRO A 270 -9.41 4.41 -12.97
CA PRO A 270 -8.24 4.42 -12.09
C PRO A 270 -8.26 5.61 -11.13
N ILE A 271 -8.00 5.35 -9.85
CA ILE A 271 -7.80 6.42 -8.87
C ILE A 271 -6.41 6.99 -9.11
N LYS A 272 -6.31 8.32 -9.18
CA LYS A 272 -5.01 8.99 -9.27
C LYS A 272 -4.33 8.96 -7.90
N GLY A 273 -3.01 8.86 -7.89
CA GLY A 273 -2.24 8.84 -6.62
C GLY A 273 -2.55 10.03 -5.69
N GLN A 274 -2.76 11.23 -6.26
CA GLN A 274 -3.10 12.42 -5.48
C GLN A 274 -4.51 12.35 -4.88
N ASP A 275 -5.50 11.90 -5.66
CA ASP A 275 -6.89 11.77 -5.19
C ASP A 275 -6.99 10.74 -4.05
N LEU A 276 -6.17 9.68 -4.12
CA LEU A 276 -6.01 8.71 -3.05
C LEU A 276 -5.45 9.36 -1.78
N VAL A 277 -4.37 10.14 -1.89
CA VAL A 277 -3.76 10.86 -0.75
C VAL A 277 -4.76 11.79 -0.09
N ASP A 278 -5.49 12.57 -0.88
CA ASP A 278 -6.44 13.55 -0.37
C ASP A 278 -7.61 12.85 0.33
N SER A 279 -8.17 11.80 -0.29
CA SER A 279 -9.21 10.97 0.32
C SER A 279 -8.74 10.32 1.64
N MET A 280 -7.51 9.79 1.66
CA MET A 280 -6.90 9.19 2.84
C MET A 280 -6.71 10.20 3.97
N LYS A 281 -6.29 11.42 3.66
CA LYS A 281 -6.18 12.50 4.65
C LYS A 281 -7.55 12.87 5.23
N GLU A 282 -8.61 12.85 4.42
CA GLU A 282 -9.97 13.04 4.92
C GLU A 282 -10.40 11.95 5.90
N GLU A 283 -10.08 10.69 5.62
CA GLU A 283 -10.32 9.59 6.56
C GLU A 283 -9.47 9.72 7.82
N LEU A 284 -8.23 10.20 7.70
CA LEU A 284 -7.39 10.47 8.86
C LEU A 284 -7.98 11.54 9.77
N PHE A 285 -8.57 12.61 9.21
CA PHE A 285 -9.32 13.58 10.01
C PHE A 285 -10.55 12.98 10.68
N THR A 286 -11.20 12.01 10.02
CA THR A 286 -12.33 11.25 10.58
C THR A 286 -11.86 10.45 11.80
N ILE A 287 -10.71 9.78 11.71
CA ILE A 287 -10.10 9.07 12.84
C ILE A 287 -9.72 10.03 13.97
N HIS A 288 -9.09 11.16 13.66
CA HIS A 288 -8.79 12.16 14.68
C HIS A 288 -10.04 12.73 15.37
N ALA A 289 -11.17 12.82 14.67
CA ALA A 289 -12.44 13.25 15.26
C ALA A 289 -12.99 12.27 16.30
N VAL A 290 -12.61 11.00 16.22
CA VAL A 290 -13.11 9.92 17.08
C VAL A 290 -12.05 9.35 18.03
N ASN A 291 -10.79 9.74 17.89
CA ASN A 291 -9.74 9.42 18.85
C ASN A 291 -10.01 10.12 20.19
N ILE A 292 -9.60 9.51 21.29
CA ILE A 292 -9.82 10.08 22.63
C ILE A 292 -8.97 11.35 22.75
N LEU A 293 -9.63 12.49 22.99
CA LEU A 293 -8.98 13.76 23.32
C LEU A 293 -9.07 13.98 24.84
N PRO A 294 -8.18 14.82 25.41
CA PRO A 294 -8.31 15.21 26.81
C PRO A 294 -9.65 15.91 27.07
N ASP A 295 -10.16 15.78 28.29
CA ASP A 295 -11.37 16.47 28.70
C ASP A 295 -11.17 17.98 28.66
N ALA A 296 -12.17 18.69 28.15
CA ALA A 296 -12.15 20.15 28.01
C ALA A 296 -11.84 20.87 29.33
N ASP A 297 -12.25 20.31 30.47
CA ASP A 297 -12.04 20.87 31.80
C ASP A 297 -10.60 20.71 32.31
N THR A 298 -9.83 19.78 31.74
CA THR A 298 -8.43 19.50 32.11
C THR A 298 -7.42 20.21 31.22
N LEU A 299 -7.91 20.96 30.24
CA LEU A 299 -7.10 21.52 29.17
C LEU A 299 -6.21 22.67 29.68
N ASN A 300 -4.90 22.59 29.41
CA ASN A 300 -3.95 23.68 29.63
C ASN A 300 -3.42 24.21 28.29
N SER A 301 -2.68 25.33 28.32
CA SER A 301 -2.17 25.99 27.12
C SER A 301 -1.29 25.09 26.26
N LYS A 302 -0.44 24.27 26.88
CA LYS A 302 0.41 23.31 26.17
C LYS A 302 -0.43 22.26 25.44
N MET A 303 -1.41 21.68 26.11
CA MET A 303 -2.33 20.70 25.51
C MET A 303 -3.17 21.35 24.41
N ALA A 304 -3.59 22.60 24.57
CA ALA A 304 -4.31 23.35 23.55
C ALA A 304 -3.46 23.60 22.30
N LEU A 305 -2.19 23.96 22.48
CA LEU A 305 -1.22 24.13 21.39
C LEU A 305 -1.00 22.82 20.64
N ASP A 306 -0.75 21.73 21.37
CA ASP A 306 -0.57 20.39 20.80
C ASP A 306 -1.81 19.95 20.00
N LEU A 307 -3.01 20.12 20.56
CA LEU A 307 -4.29 19.76 19.93
C LEU A 307 -4.56 20.57 18.66
N MET A 308 -4.16 21.85 18.64
CA MET A 308 -4.30 22.72 17.49
C MET A 308 -3.18 22.54 16.45
N GLY A 309 -2.10 21.82 16.81
CA GLY A 309 -0.94 21.55 15.98
C GLY A 309 0.02 22.73 15.87
N PHE A 310 0.26 23.43 16.98
CA PHE A 310 1.18 24.55 17.07
C PHE A 310 2.24 24.30 18.14
N GLU A 311 3.48 24.72 17.90
CA GLU A 311 4.55 24.67 18.91
C GLU A 311 4.47 25.86 19.89
N ALA A 312 3.92 26.98 19.44
CA ALA A 312 3.74 28.22 20.18
C ALA A 312 2.47 28.93 19.73
N VAL A 313 1.98 29.86 20.54
CA VAL A 313 0.75 30.61 20.25
C VAL A 313 0.91 31.37 18.93
N PRO A 314 0.15 31.02 17.87
CA PRO A 314 0.31 31.64 16.56
C PRO A 314 -0.45 32.98 16.50
N ALA A 315 -0.21 33.77 15.44
CA ALA A 315 -0.96 35.00 15.23
C ALA A 315 -2.49 34.75 15.18
N PRO A 316 -3.34 35.68 15.68
CA PRO A 316 -4.79 35.47 15.80
C PRO A 316 -5.49 35.01 14.51
N GLY A 317 -5.06 35.54 13.36
CA GLY A 317 -5.59 35.17 12.05
C GLY A 317 -5.25 33.74 11.62
N ILE A 318 -4.13 33.19 12.08
CA ILE A 318 -3.71 31.80 11.82
C ILE A 318 -4.49 30.85 12.72
N LEU A 319 -4.63 31.19 14.00
CA LEU A 319 -5.40 30.40 14.98
C LEU A 319 -6.86 30.23 14.53
N SER A 320 -7.53 31.32 14.14
CA SER A 320 -8.92 31.28 13.68
C SER A 320 -9.10 30.44 12.39
N ARG A 321 -8.16 30.56 11.44
CA ARG A 321 -8.18 29.74 10.21
C ARG A 321 -8.02 28.26 10.52
N ARG A 322 -7.09 27.91 11.42
CA ARG A 322 -6.86 26.52 11.84
C ARG A 322 -8.09 25.94 12.54
N TYR A 323 -8.69 26.68 13.47
CA TYR A 323 -9.92 26.28 14.14
C TYR A 323 -11.06 26.03 13.14
N LYS A 324 -11.34 26.98 12.22
CA LYS A 324 -12.37 26.78 11.20
C LYS A 324 -12.14 25.54 10.35
N LYS A 325 -10.87 25.25 10.01
CA LYS A 325 -10.50 24.04 9.28
C LYS A 325 -10.79 22.79 10.10
N LEU A 326 -10.32 22.72 11.36
CA LEU A 326 -10.56 21.58 12.25
C LEU A 326 -12.04 21.38 12.53
N ALA A 327 -12.78 22.46 12.84
CA ALA A 327 -14.22 22.41 13.11
C ALA A 327 -15.00 21.86 11.91
N ARG A 328 -14.68 22.28 10.68
CA ARG A 328 -15.31 21.73 9.47
C ARG A 328 -14.96 20.24 9.29
N LEU A 329 -13.73 19.86 9.57
CA LEU A 329 -13.24 18.49 9.34
C LEU A 329 -13.75 17.49 10.39
N MET A 330 -13.88 17.93 11.64
CA MET A 330 -14.23 17.12 12.80
C MET A 330 -15.69 17.32 13.23
N HIS A 331 -16.51 17.99 12.40
CA HIS A 331 -17.92 18.21 12.70
C HIS A 331 -18.65 16.85 12.81
N PRO A 332 -19.43 16.62 13.88
CA PRO A 332 -20.16 15.38 14.09
C PRO A 332 -21.01 14.95 12.88
N ASP A 333 -21.66 15.88 12.18
CA ASP A 333 -22.48 15.58 10.99
C ASP A 333 -21.75 14.77 9.91
N ARG A 334 -20.42 14.94 9.76
CA ARG A 334 -19.64 14.15 8.80
C ARG A 334 -19.63 12.67 9.19
N LEU A 335 -19.57 12.36 10.47
CA LEU A 335 -19.58 10.99 10.98
C LEU A 335 -20.96 10.34 10.80
N VAL A 336 -22.04 11.12 10.97
CA VAL A 336 -23.41 10.64 10.71
C VAL A 336 -23.55 10.17 9.26
N SER A 337 -23.06 10.97 8.30
CA SER A 337 -23.12 10.62 6.88
C SER A 337 -22.35 9.34 6.51
N LYS A 338 -21.37 8.97 7.33
CA LYS A 338 -20.56 7.76 7.17
C LYS A 338 -21.10 6.55 7.93
N GLY A 339 -22.22 6.68 8.64
CA GLY A 339 -22.87 5.58 9.35
C GLY A 339 -22.14 5.15 10.63
N PHE A 340 -21.44 6.06 11.30
CA PHE A 340 -20.80 5.76 12.58
C PHE A 340 -21.86 5.50 13.68
N PRO A 341 -21.59 4.59 14.62
CA PRO A 341 -22.53 4.25 15.70
C PRO A 341 -22.68 5.39 16.71
N HIS A 342 -23.81 5.42 17.43
CA HIS A 342 -24.14 6.48 18.40
C HIS A 342 -23.08 6.67 19.49
N SER A 343 -22.48 5.59 19.98
CA SER A 343 -21.40 5.65 20.99
C SER A 343 -20.18 6.44 20.51
N VAL A 344 -19.86 6.36 19.21
CA VAL A 344 -18.77 7.15 18.61
C VAL A 344 -19.18 8.60 18.41
N MET A 345 -20.47 8.85 18.13
CA MET A 345 -21.01 10.21 18.00
C MET A 345 -20.91 11.01 19.29
N GLU A 346 -21.17 10.39 20.44
CA GLU A 346 -20.98 11.03 21.75
C GLU A 346 -19.53 11.47 21.97
N ARG A 347 -18.58 10.60 21.62
CA ARG A 347 -17.15 10.90 21.69
C ARG A 347 -16.77 12.05 20.76
N ALA A 348 -17.24 12.02 19.51
CA ALA A 348 -16.96 13.08 18.54
C ALA A 348 -17.54 14.43 18.98
N ASN A 349 -18.74 14.44 19.57
CA ASN A 349 -19.32 15.64 20.17
C ASN A 349 -18.46 16.18 21.32
N SER A 350 -17.98 15.30 22.20
CA SER A 350 -17.06 15.68 23.28
C SER A 350 -15.77 16.28 22.72
N ASN A 351 -15.14 15.59 21.77
CA ASN A 351 -13.92 16.03 21.09
C ASN A 351 -14.08 17.39 20.40
N PHE A 352 -15.23 17.62 19.76
CA PHE A 352 -15.54 18.91 19.14
C PHE A 352 -15.63 20.04 20.18
N ARG A 353 -16.19 19.77 21.36
CA ARG A 353 -16.20 20.73 22.48
C ARG A 353 -14.79 20.98 22.99
N THR A 354 -13.95 19.95 23.12
CA THR A 354 -12.54 20.08 23.51
C THR A 354 -11.77 20.98 22.53
N ILE A 355 -11.95 20.82 21.22
CA ILE A 355 -11.29 21.67 20.21
C ILE A 355 -11.75 23.12 20.33
N LYS A 356 -13.04 23.35 20.57
CA LYS A 356 -13.56 24.70 20.80
C LYS A 356 -12.96 25.31 22.07
N ALA A 357 -12.90 24.55 23.16
CA ALA A 357 -12.29 24.99 24.41
C ALA A 357 -10.80 25.33 24.23
N ALA A 358 -10.05 24.52 23.48
CA ALA A 358 -8.66 24.79 23.15
C ALA A 358 -8.48 26.09 22.36
N TYR A 359 -9.35 26.34 21.37
CA TYR A 359 -9.36 27.59 20.63
C TYR A 359 -9.67 28.79 21.54
N ASP A 360 -10.70 28.69 22.38
CA ASP A 360 -11.11 29.78 23.28
C ASP A 360 -10.03 30.08 24.33
N LEU A 361 -9.31 29.06 24.82
CA LEU A 361 -8.18 29.21 25.74
C LEU A 361 -7.03 29.98 25.06
N LEU A 362 -6.54 29.51 23.91
CA LEU A 362 -5.43 30.15 23.19
C LEU A 362 -5.77 31.55 22.70
N LYS A 363 -7.06 31.80 22.39
CA LYS A 363 -7.52 33.12 22.00
C LYS A 363 -7.39 34.12 23.15
N LYS A 364 -7.71 33.72 24.39
CA LYS A 364 -7.58 34.58 25.57
C LYS A 364 -6.12 34.93 25.88
N GLU A 365 -5.17 34.07 25.54
CA GLU A 365 -3.73 34.35 25.73
C GLU A 365 -3.16 35.36 24.71
N LEU A 366 -3.89 35.61 23.62
CA LEU A 366 -3.53 36.58 22.59
C LEU A 366 -4.10 37.99 22.87
N GLU A 367 -5.06 38.09 23.79
CA GLU A 367 -5.70 39.33 24.25
C GLU A 367 -4.97 39.86 25.48
#